data_AF-A0A5M8SN31-F1
#
_entry.id   AF-A0A5M8SN31-F1
#
_cell.length_a   1.000
_cell.length_b   1.000
_cell.length_c   1.000
_cell.angle_alpha   90.00
_cell.angle_beta   90.00
_cell.angle_gamma   90.00
#
_symmetry.space_group_name_H-M   'P 1'
#
loop_
_entity.id
_entity.type
_entity.pdbx_description
1 polymer ?
#
loop_
_entity_poly.entity_id
_entity_poly.type
_entity_poly.pdbx_seq_one_letter_code
_entity_poly.pdbx_strand_id
1 'polypeptide(L)'
;MFEESPDQEWRRLTKLYGAMYDGQLLELAASLGDLTEMAQTVLRDELRKRGLGDPLAAGWSARERLDEHEAAEHGVEAPHGDATKRPVEYTWKVELCRCEDSTESWQVGEALRRAGIQCWLNPTQFPSDLRGPIVMVAADQLEEARAVIAQPIPQDIVDQSKEEVPEYEAPVCPSCGAADPVLISAEPSNAWECESCGREWTDAVDASAPSS
;
A
#
# COMPACT_ATOMS: atom_id res chain seq x y z
N MET A 1 -8.16 36.67 40.82
CA MET A 1 -7.71 35.51 40.01
C MET A 1 -8.84 34.52 40.06
N PHE A 2 -9.54 34.29 38.96
CA PHE A 2 -10.55 33.24 38.90
C PHE A 2 -9.81 31.94 38.68
N GLU A 3 -9.63 31.16 39.75
CA GLU A 3 -9.26 29.75 39.60
C GLU A 3 -10.45 29.07 38.90
N GLU A 4 -10.27 28.70 37.63
CA GLU A 4 -11.27 27.89 36.91
C GLU A 4 -11.49 26.60 37.72
N SER A 5 -12.77 26.26 37.97
CA SER A 5 -13.10 25.07 38.75
C SER A 5 -12.46 23.83 38.11
N PRO A 6 -11.89 22.89 38.88
CA PRO A 6 -11.23 21.69 38.36
C PRO A 6 -12.11 20.90 37.36
N ASP A 7 -13.43 20.90 37.53
CA ASP A 7 -14.37 20.25 36.61
C ASP A 7 -14.55 20.96 35.26
N GLN A 8 -14.32 22.27 35.24
CA GLN A 8 -14.38 23.08 34.02
C GLN A 8 -13.10 22.91 33.21
N GLU A 9 -11.96 22.92 33.91
CA GLU A 9 -10.66 22.69 33.29
C GLU A 9 -10.53 21.26 32.74
N TRP A 10 -11.03 20.25 33.47
CA TRP A 10 -11.07 18.87 32.97
C TRP A 10 -11.88 18.76 31.67
N ARG A 11 -13.10 19.32 31.62
CA ARG A 11 -13.93 19.29 30.40
C ARG A 11 -13.28 20.02 29.22
N ARG A 12 -12.59 21.12 29.49
CA ARG A 12 -11.85 21.88 28.49
C ARG A 12 -10.69 21.05 27.91
N LEU A 13 -9.89 20.43 28.78
CA LEU A 13 -8.76 19.59 28.38
C LEU A 13 -9.21 18.35 27.61
N THR A 14 -10.27 17.66 28.05
CA THR A 14 -10.81 16.49 27.35
C THR A 14 -11.29 16.84 25.95
N LYS A 15 -11.95 18.00 25.79
CA LYS A 15 -12.36 18.49 24.48
C LYS A 15 -11.18 18.89 23.60
N LEU A 16 -10.16 19.51 24.18
CA LEU A 16 -8.96 19.96 23.48
C LEU A 16 -8.15 18.76 22.96
N TYR A 17 -7.81 17.82 23.83
CA TYR A 17 -7.04 16.62 23.45
C TYR A 17 -7.85 15.67 22.57
N GLY A 18 -9.17 15.58 22.77
CA GLY A 18 -10.07 14.84 21.86
C GLY A 18 -10.08 15.37 20.43
N ALA A 19 -9.83 16.67 20.22
CA ALA A 19 -9.79 17.29 18.89
C ALA A 19 -8.41 17.25 18.22
N MET A 20 -7.35 16.93 18.96
CA MET A 20 -5.98 16.80 18.43
C MET A 20 -5.78 15.45 17.74
N TYR A 21 -4.89 15.42 16.75
CA TYR A 21 -4.47 14.18 16.10
C TYR A 21 -3.32 13.52 16.87
N ASP A 22 -3.09 12.23 16.60
CA ASP A 22 -2.24 11.38 17.43
C ASP A 22 -0.79 11.87 17.54
N GLY A 23 -0.21 12.37 16.45
CA GLY A 23 1.13 12.99 16.47
C GLY A 23 1.24 14.20 17.42
N GLN A 24 0.22 15.06 17.49
CA GLN A 24 0.20 16.19 18.44
C GLN A 24 0.07 15.72 19.89
N LEU A 25 -0.71 14.67 20.14
CA LEU A 25 -0.85 14.10 21.48
C LEU A 25 0.46 13.44 21.95
N LEU A 26 1.19 12.79 21.04
CA LEU A 26 2.50 12.20 21.32
C LEU A 26 3.57 13.27 21.58
N GLU A 27 3.55 14.38 20.84
CA GLU A 27 4.45 15.51 21.08
C GLU A 27 4.21 16.13 22.46
N LEU A 28 2.94 16.31 22.86
CA LEU A 28 2.55 16.71 24.21
C LEU A 28 2.95 15.68 25.27
N ALA A 29 2.91 14.38 24.94
CA ALA A 29 3.34 13.31 25.83
C ALA A 29 4.86 13.32 26.05
N ALA A 30 5.65 13.80 25.08
CA ALA A 30 7.10 13.96 25.24
C ALA A 30 7.47 15.07 26.22
N SER A 31 6.59 16.07 26.40
CA SER A 31 6.72 17.15 27.39
C SER A 31 5.75 17.01 28.57
N LEU A 32 5.38 15.76 28.93
CA LEU A 32 4.41 15.47 29.99
C LEU A 32 4.73 16.18 31.32
N GLY A 33 6.01 16.33 31.65
CA GLY A 33 6.50 16.96 32.88
C GLY A 33 6.19 18.46 33.00
N ASP A 34 5.91 19.14 31.89
CA ASP A 34 5.58 20.57 31.86
C ASP A 34 4.07 20.84 31.98
N LEU A 35 3.26 19.77 31.94
CA LEU A 35 1.79 19.85 32.05
C LEU A 35 1.33 19.77 33.51
N THR A 36 0.16 20.34 33.79
CA THR A 36 -0.50 20.22 35.10
C THR A 36 -0.95 18.78 35.36
N GLU A 37 -1.04 18.33 36.61
CA GLU A 37 -1.45 16.96 36.95
C GLU A 37 -2.81 16.57 36.33
N MET A 38 -3.73 17.54 36.23
CA MET A 38 -5.02 17.37 35.55
C MET A 38 -4.83 17.13 34.04
N ALA A 39 -4.02 17.95 33.38
CA ALA A 39 -3.70 17.81 31.96
C ALA A 39 -2.98 16.49 31.66
N GLN A 40 -2.04 16.08 32.50
CA GLN A 40 -1.37 14.78 32.39
C GLN A 40 -2.36 13.62 32.48
N THR A 41 -3.34 13.70 33.40
CA THR A 41 -4.34 12.64 33.60
C THR A 41 -5.28 12.53 32.41
N VAL A 42 -5.76 13.66 31.87
CA VAL A 42 -6.63 13.67 30.68
C VAL A 42 -5.86 13.21 29.44
N LEU A 43 -4.61 13.65 29.27
CA LEU A 43 -3.77 13.22 28.15
C LEU A 43 -3.50 11.71 28.18
N ARG A 44 -3.23 11.14 29.36
CA ARG A 44 -3.07 9.68 29.53
C ARG A 44 -4.34 8.91 29.17
N ASP A 45 -5.51 9.40 29.58
CA ASP A 45 -6.78 8.76 29.25
C ASP A 45 -7.05 8.77 27.74
N GLU A 46 -6.78 9.89 27.06
CA GLU A 46 -6.91 9.99 25.61
C GLU A 46 -5.87 9.14 24.85
N LEU A 47 -4.60 9.10 25.28
CA LEU A 47 -3.59 8.23 24.69
C LEU A 47 -3.95 6.74 24.85
N ARG A 48 -4.51 6.35 26.01
CA ARG A 48 -4.99 5.00 26.26
C ARG A 48 -6.20 4.63 25.41
N LYS A 49 -7.18 5.54 25.32
CA LYS A 49 -8.38 5.38 24.50
C LYS A 49 -8.06 5.18 23.02
N ARG A 50 -6.96 5.75 22.55
CA ARG A 50 -6.48 5.64 21.16
C ARG A 50 -5.44 4.54 20.93
N GLY A 51 -5.09 3.75 21.96
CA GLY A 51 -4.08 2.70 21.84
C GLY A 51 -2.65 3.21 21.61
N LEU A 52 -2.40 4.49 21.91
CA LEU A 52 -1.08 5.11 21.81
C LEU A 52 -0.18 4.71 22.99
N GLY A 53 -0.78 4.25 24.10
CA GLY A 53 -0.15 3.67 25.29
C GLY A 53 0.03 4.68 26.45
N ASP A 54 0.84 4.36 27.46
CA ASP A 54 1.02 5.22 28.65
C ASP A 54 2.42 5.87 28.70
N PRO A 55 2.52 7.22 28.69
CA PRO A 55 3.79 7.95 28.75
C PRO A 55 4.68 7.72 29.96
N LEU A 56 4.15 7.09 31.01
CA LEU A 56 4.90 6.76 32.22
C LEU A 56 5.18 5.25 32.38
N ALA A 57 4.75 4.42 31.42
CA ALA A 57 5.09 3.00 31.44
C ALA A 57 6.59 2.79 31.17
N ALA A 58 7.20 1.83 31.86
CA ALA A 58 8.56 1.41 31.56
C ALA A 58 8.63 0.91 30.11
N GLY A 59 9.43 1.57 29.26
CA GLY A 59 9.47 1.34 27.82
C GLY A 59 8.75 2.39 26.97
N TRP A 60 8.13 3.43 27.58
CA TRP A 60 7.64 4.56 26.79
C TRP A 60 8.79 5.39 26.25
N SER A 61 9.12 5.19 24.98
CA SER A 61 9.78 6.23 24.21
C SER A 61 8.92 6.54 23.00
N ALA A 62 8.54 7.81 22.87
CA ALA A 62 7.82 8.32 21.70
C ALA A 62 8.62 8.13 20.39
N ARG A 63 9.87 7.63 20.48
CA ARG A 63 10.78 7.31 19.37
C ARG A 63 10.99 5.82 19.12
N GLU A 64 10.58 4.90 20.00
CA GLU A 64 10.85 3.45 19.83
C GLU A 64 9.68 2.66 19.25
N ARG A 65 8.53 3.28 18.97
CA ARG A 65 7.44 2.60 18.23
C ARG A 65 7.67 2.48 16.71
N LEU A 66 8.88 2.70 16.22
CA LEU A 66 9.31 2.27 14.88
C LEU A 66 10.25 1.06 14.90
N ASP A 67 10.62 0.54 16.08
CA ASP A 67 11.59 -0.56 16.23
C ASP A 67 11.23 -1.40 17.48
N GLU A 68 10.10 -2.11 17.43
CA GLU A 68 9.82 -3.20 18.39
C GLU A 68 9.28 -4.42 17.63
N HIS A 69 10.18 -5.03 16.86
CA HIS A 69 10.21 -6.48 16.73
C HIS A 69 11.56 -6.94 17.27
N GLU A 70 11.53 -7.91 18.18
CA GLU A 70 12.68 -8.62 18.77
C GLU A 70 13.31 -8.02 20.05
N ALA A 71 12.80 -8.46 21.20
CA ALA A 71 13.64 -9.09 22.23
C ALA A 71 12.78 -9.70 23.35
N ALA A 72 12.40 -10.97 23.19
CA ALA A 72 12.16 -11.84 24.34
C ALA A 72 12.39 -13.33 23.98
N GLU A 73 13.63 -13.75 24.21
CA GLU A 73 14.02 -15.02 24.85
C GLU A 73 13.80 -16.35 24.12
N HIS A 74 14.94 -17.00 23.84
CA HIS A 74 15.09 -18.44 23.63
C HIS A 74 14.49 -19.28 24.77
N GLY A 75 13.70 -20.30 24.42
CA GLY A 75 13.27 -21.33 25.38
C GLY A 75 12.40 -22.45 24.80
N VAL A 76 13.01 -23.31 23.97
CA VAL A 76 12.72 -24.73 23.63
C VAL A 76 11.27 -25.28 23.60
N GLU A 77 11.04 -26.03 22.51
CA GLU A 77 10.09 -27.16 22.31
C GLU A 77 8.82 -26.89 21.48
N ALA A 78 8.81 -27.46 20.26
CA ALA A 78 7.59 -27.77 19.53
C ALA A 78 6.87 -28.93 20.23
N PRO A 79 5.52 -28.96 20.22
CA PRO A 79 4.90 -29.77 19.19
C PRO A 79 3.60 -29.20 18.58
N HIS A 80 3.31 -29.76 17.41
CA HIS A 80 2.12 -29.71 16.57
C HIS A 80 0.78 -29.27 17.19
N GLY A 81 0.02 -28.50 16.42
CA GLY A 81 -1.44 -28.56 16.47
C GLY A 81 -2.16 -27.28 16.07
N ASP A 82 -2.50 -27.17 14.78
CA ASP A 82 -3.69 -26.48 14.27
C ASP A 82 -4.00 -25.10 14.88
N ALA A 83 -3.20 -24.10 14.51
CA ALA A 83 -3.65 -22.72 14.56
C ALA A 83 -4.35 -22.43 13.24
N THR A 84 -5.67 -22.53 13.25
CA THR A 84 -6.57 -21.95 12.25
C THR A 84 -6.07 -20.52 11.98
N LYS A 85 -5.40 -20.30 10.84
CA LYS A 85 -5.05 -18.96 10.36
C LYS A 85 -6.36 -18.21 10.21
N ARG A 86 -6.76 -17.45 11.23
CA ARG A 86 -7.78 -16.43 11.08
C ARG A 86 -7.32 -15.50 9.96
N PRO A 87 -8.19 -15.07 9.04
CA PRO A 87 -7.80 -14.07 8.06
C PRO A 87 -7.46 -12.81 8.85
N VAL A 88 -6.18 -12.49 8.94
CA VAL A 88 -5.74 -11.26 9.58
C VAL A 88 -5.95 -10.15 8.57
N GLU A 89 -7.09 -9.46 8.64
CA GLU A 89 -7.34 -8.25 7.86
C GLU A 89 -6.51 -7.09 8.45
N TYR A 90 -5.24 -7.00 8.07
CA TYR A 90 -4.48 -5.75 8.18
C TYR A 90 -3.66 -5.53 6.91
N THR A 91 -4.33 -5.11 5.83
CA THR A 91 -3.74 -4.84 4.51
C THR A 91 -3.19 -3.41 4.43
N TRP A 92 -2.17 -3.09 5.23
CA TRP A 92 -1.36 -1.90 4.94
C TRP A 92 -0.16 -2.32 4.08
N LYS A 93 0.17 -1.47 3.09
CA LYS A 93 1.23 -1.74 2.12
C LYS A 93 2.56 -1.25 2.69
N VAL A 94 3.56 -2.12 2.69
CA VAL A 94 4.93 -1.81 3.11
C VAL A 94 5.88 -1.87 1.92
N GLU A 95 6.94 -1.07 1.96
CA GLU A 95 8.00 -1.13 0.96
C GLU A 95 8.82 -2.42 1.14
N LEU A 96 8.89 -3.23 0.08
CA LEU A 96 9.72 -4.43 0.05
C LEU A 96 11.13 -4.08 -0.42
N CYS A 97 11.23 -3.48 -1.60
CA CYS A 97 12.49 -3.09 -2.23
C CYS A 97 12.27 -1.94 -3.22
N ARG A 98 13.39 -1.28 -3.56
CA ARG A 98 13.45 -0.28 -4.62
C ARG A 98 14.23 -0.88 -5.79
N CYS A 99 13.64 -0.83 -6.97
CA CYS A 99 14.23 -1.31 -8.22
C CYS A 99 14.89 -0.15 -8.97
N GLU A 100 15.83 -0.48 -9.85
CA GLU A 100 16.53 0.45 -10.74
C GLU A 100 15.60 0.92 -11.87
N ASP A 101 14.80 0.02 -12.44
CA ASP A 101 13.94 0.31 -13.58
C ASP A 101 12.59 -0.45 -13.55
N SER A 102 11.70 -0.07 -14.48
CA SER A 102 10.35 -0.63 -14.60
C SER A 102 10.36 -2.12 -14.90
N THR A 103 11.32 -2.61 -15.69
CA THR A 103 11.48 -4.02 -16.06
C THR A 103 11.83 -4.84 -14.84
N GLU A 104 12.81 -4.38 -14.05
CA GLU A 104 13.19 -5.05 -12.80
C GLU A 104 12.01 -5.10 -11.82
N SER A 105 11.29 -3.99 -11.65
CA SER A 105 10.11 -3.97 -10.77
C SER A 105 9.00 -4.94 -11.24
N TRP A 106 8.84 -5.10 -12.55
CA TRP A 106 7.92 -6.08 -13.13
C TRP A 106 8.38 -7.51 -12.86
N GLN A 107 9.66 -7.81 -13.07
CA GLN A 107 10.25 -9.13 -12.83
C GLN A 107 10.10 -9.55 -11.36
N VAL A 108 10.38 -8.63 -10.42
CA VAL A 108 10.19 -8.85 -8.98
C VAL A 108 8.71 -9.06 -8.66
N GLY A 109 7.82 -8.23 -9.22
CA GLY A 109 6.38 -8.38 -9.03
C GLY A 109 5.84 -9.72 -9.54
N GLU A 110 6.34 -10.20 -10.66
CA GLU A 110 5.94 -11.50 -11.24
C GLU A 110 6.47 -12.67 -10.41
N ALA A 111 7.70 -12.59 -9.91
CA ALA A 111 8.25 -13.59 -8.99
C ALA A 111 7.41 -13.70 -7.70
N LEU A 112 7.02 -12.56 -7.12
CA LEU A 112 6.14 -12.52 -5.95
C LEU A 112 4.75 -13.09 -6.24
N ARG A 113 4.16 -12.71 -7.38
CA ARG A 113 2.83 -13.20 -7.79
C ARG A 113 2.80 -14.72 -7.92
N ARG A 114 3.85 -15.32 -8.50
CA ARG A 114 3.99 -16.78 -8.63
C ARG A 114 4.20 -17.48 -7.29
N ALA A 115 4.81 -16.80 -6.32
CA ALA A 115 4.91 -17.28 -4.95
C ALA A 115 3.59 -17.12 -4.15
N GLY A 116 2.53 -16.56 -4.75
CA GLY A 116 1.24 -16.34 -4.09
C GLY A 116 1.22 -15.07 -3.21
N ILE A 117 2.18 -14.17 -3.40
CA ILE A 117 2.32 -12.94 -2.62
C ILE A 117 1.67 -11.79 -3.38
N GLN A 118 0.83 -11.02 -2.68
CA GLN A 118 0.21 -9.83 -3.26
C GLN A 118 1.21 -8.68 -3.28
N CYS A 119 1.47 -8.12 -4.47
CA CYS A 119 2.38 -7.00 -4.66
C CYS A 119 1.74 -5.83 -5.41
N TRP A 120 2.24 -4.62 -5.17
CA TRP A 120 1.89 -3.40 -5.89
C TRP A 120 3.16 -2.71 -6.37
N LEU A 121 3.14 -2.26 -7.64
CA LEU A 121 4.22 -1.47 -8.22
C LEU A 121 3.84 0.00 -8.11
N ASN A 122 4.68 0.79 -7.43
CA ASN A 122 4.53 2.23 -7.37
C ASN A 122 5.53 2.86 -8.35
N PRO A 123 5.06 3.41 -9.48
CA PRO A 123 5.95 4.11 -10.40
C PRO A 123 6.52 5.36 -9.73
N THR A 124 7.69 5.79 -10.19
CA THR A 124 8.30 7.04 -9.75
C THR A 124 7.34 8.21 -9.96
N GLN A 125 6.97 8.90 -8.89
CA GLN A 125 5.94 9.96 -8.92
C GLN A 125 6.36 11.16 -9.78
N PHE A 126 7.67 11.35 -10.00
CA PHE A 126 8.21 12.43 -10.80
C PHE A 126 9.32 11.93 -11.73
N PRO A 127 9.40 12.43 -12.99
CA PRO A 127 10.47 12.07 -13.91
C PRO A 127 11.86 12.54 -13.45
N SER A 128 11.93 13.47 -12.49
CA SER A 128 13.16 13.95 -11.86
C SER A 128 13.59 13.11 -10.66
N ASP A 129 12.75 12.18 -10.20
CA ASP A 129 13.06 11.33 -9.05
C ASP A 129 14.00 10.22 -9.53
N LEU A 130 15.30 10.38 -9.23
CA LEU A 130 16.33 9.38 -9.54
C LEU A 130 16.18 8.09 -8.70
N ARG A 131 15.18 8.04 -7.83
CA ARG A 131 14.80 6.85 -7.08
C ARG A 131 13.85 6.05 -7.96
N GLY A 132 14.31 4.91 -8.46
CA GLY A 132 13.53 4.01 -9.32
C GLY A 132 12.28 3.43 -8.64
N PRO A 133 11.50 2.63 -9.39
CA PRO A 133 10.18 2.15 -8.95
C PRO A 133 10.25 1.34 -7.65
N ILE A 134 9.18 1.41 -6.86
CA ILE A 134 9.11 0.74 -5.55
C ILE A 134 8.14 -0.43 -5.63
N VAL A 135 8.59 -1.60 -5.20
CA VAL A 135 7.73 -2.77 -5.02
C VAL A 135 7.23 -2.79 -3.59
N MET A 136 5.92 -2.86 -3.42
CA MET A 136 5.25 -2.93 -2.12
C MET A 136 4.52 -4.25 -1.96
N VAL A 137 4.45 -4.75 -0.72
CA VAL A 137 3.72 -5.98 -0.37
C VAL A 137 2.86 -5.73 0.86
N ALA A 138 1.98 -6.68 1.18
CA ALA A 138 1.22 -6.64 2.41
C ALA A 138 2.18 -6.89 3.59
N ALA A 139 2.02 -6.14 4.68
CA ALA A 139 2.96 -6.20 5.81
C ALA A 139 3.12 -7.59 6.42
N ASP A 140 2.05 -8.38 6.42
CA ASP A 140 2.00 -9.78 6.87
C ASP A 140 2.76 -10.75 5.94
N GLN A 141 2.96 -10.38 4.68
CA GLN A 141 3.71 -11.16 3.70
C GLN A 141 5.14 -10.63 3.49
N LEU A 142 5.58 -9.63 4.26
CA LEU A 142 6.87 -8.95 4.04
C LEU A 142 8.06 -9.92 4.13
N GLU A 143 8.09 -10.78 5.14
CA GLU A 143 9.22 -11.69 5.35
C GLU A 143 9.24 -12.82 4.30
N GLU A 144 8.06 -13.32 3.95
CA GLU A 144 7.89 -14.27 2.84
C GLU A 144 8.35 -13.66 1.51
N ALA A 145 7.98 -12.38 1.27
CA ALA A 145 8.39 -11.64 0.09
C ALA A 145 9.90 -11.42 0.04
N ARG A 146 10.53 -11.09 1.17
CA ARG A 146 12.00 -10.99 1.30
C ARG A 146 12.68 -12.31 0.94
N ALA A 147 12.16 -13.43 1.40
CA ALA A 147 12.70 -14.76 1.08
C ALA A 147 12.57 -15.11 -0.41
N VAL A 148 11.50 -14.63 -1.08
CA VAL A 148 11.32 -14.83 -2.52
C VAL A 148 12.31 -13.97 -3.32
N ILE A 149 12.46 -12.69 -3.00
CA ILE A 149 13.38 -11.80 -3.74
C ILE A 149 14.86 -12.07 -3.45
N ALA A 150 15.17 -12.74 -2.34
CA ALA A 150 16.53 -13.22 -2.06
C ALA A 150 16.95 -14.38 -2.97
N GLN A 151 15.99 -15.05 -3.62
CA GLN A 151 16.25 -16.07 -4.62
C GLN A 151 16.43 -15.43 -6.00
N PRO A 152 17.25 -16.03 -6.88
CA PRO A 152 17.39 -15.53 -8.24
C PRO A 152 16.04 -15.58 -8.96
N ILE A 153 15.69 -14.48 -9.64
CA ILE A 153 14.47 -14.41 -10.44
C ILE A 153 14.51 -15.52 -11.51
N PRO A 154 13.47 -16.36 -11.60
CA PRO A 154 13.37 -17.39 -12.63
C PRO A 154 13.62 -16.84 -14.04
N GLN A 155 14.45 -17.53 -14.83
CA GLN A 155 14.87 -17.05 -16.15
C GLN A 155 13.70 -16.87 -17.13
N ASP A 156 12.64 -17.66 -17.00
CA ASP A 156 11.47 -17.55 -17.85
C ASP A 156 10.71 -16.22 -17.64
N ILE A 157 10.79 -15.61 -16.45
CA ILE A 157 10.28 -14.26 -16.18
C ILE A 157 11.16 -13.23 -16.90
N VAL A 158 12.47 -13.40 -16.84
CA VAL A 158 13.43 -12.52 -17.52
C VAL A 158 13.21 -12.56 -19.04
N ASP A 159 12.98 -13.75 -19.59
CA ASP A 159 12.71 -13.92 -21.02
C ASP A 159 11.39 -13.25 -21.43
N GLN A 160 10.31 -13.44 -20.65
CA GLN A 160 9.03 -12.76 -20.87
C GLN A 160 9.16 -11.24 -20.80
N SER A 161 9.98 -10.71 -19.90
CA SER A 161 10.18 -9.25 -19.80
C SER A 161 10.88 -8.65 -21.04
N LYS A 162 11.57 -9.48 -21.83
CA LYS A 162 12.23 -9.09 -23.08
C LYS A 162 11.37 -9.37 -24.31
N GLU A 163 10.24 -10.04 -24.15
CA GLU A 163 9.32 -10.30 -25.23
C GLU A 163 8.60 -8.99 -25.60
N GLU A 164 8.91 -8.46 -26.78
CA GLU A 164 8.30 -7.25 -27.28
C GLU A 164 6.83 -7.53 -27.62
N VAL A 165 5.92 -7.00 -26.80
CA VAL A 165 4.50 -7.02 -27.13
C VAL A 165 4.32 -6.18 -28.40
N PRO A 166 3.75 -6.74 -29.49
CA PRO A 166 3.55 -5.99 -30.71
C PRO A 166 2.72 -4.74 -30.42
N GLU A 167 3.16 -3.61 -30.95
CA GLU A 167 2.42 -2.35 -30.83
C GLU A 167 1.03 -2.54 -31.47
N TYR A 168 -0.01 -2.16 -30.74
CA TYR A 168 -1.37 -2.24 -31.24
C TYR A 168 -1.59 -1.16 -32.31
N GLU A 169 -1.82 -1.57 -33.56
CA GLU A 169 -2.20 -0.67 -34.65
C GLU A 169 -3.73 -0.57 -34.74
N ALA A 170 -4.27 0.63 -34.49
CA ALA A 170 -5.69 0.91 -34.67
C ALA A 170 -6.07 0.83 -36.17
N PRO A 171 -7.27 0.34 -36.52
CA PRO A 171 -7.67 0.20 -37.92
C PRO A 171 -7.84 1.57 -38.58
N VAL A 172 -7.50 1.71 -39.86
CA VAL A 172 -7.82 2.93 -40.61
C VAL A 172 -9.28 2.93 -41.06
N CYS A 173 -9.87 4.11 -41.27
CA CYS A 173 -11.23 4.20 -41.78
C CYS A 173 -11.36 3.55 -43.17
N PRO A 174 -12.25 2.56 -43.35
CA PRO A 174 -12.41 1.86 -44.64
C PRO A 174 -13.01 2.74 -45.74
N SER A 175 -13.61 3.89 -45.39
CA SER A 175 -14.24 4.78 -46.36
C SER A 175 -13.33 5.92 -46.84
N CYS A 176 -12.50 6.49 -45.96
CA CYS A 176 -11.71 7.68 -46.28
C CYS A 176 -10.21 7.54 -45.99
N GLY A 177 -9.79 6.45 -45.34
CA GLY A 177 -8.39 6.17 -45.01
C GLY A 177 -7.82 7.01 -43.85
N ALA A 178 -8.66 7.68 -43.05
CA ALA A 178 -8.20 8.35 -41.85
C ALA A 178 -7.53 7.36 -40.88
N ALA A 179 -6.40 7.77 -40.28
CA ALA A 179 -5.52 6.89 -39.49
C ALA A 179 -5.93 6.73 -38.01
N ASP A 180 -6.84 7.58 -37.51
CA ASP A 180 -7.25 7.59 -36.11
C ASP A 180 -8.78 7.54 -36.01
N PRO A 181 -9.40 6.35 -36.05
CA PRO A 181 -10.80 6.24 -35.66
C PRO A 181 -10.97 6.31 -34.14
N VAL A 182 -12.15 6.76 -33.71
CA VAL A 182 -12.58 6.77 -32.32
C VAL A 182 -13.26 5.44 -31.99
N LEU A 183 -12.86 4.79 -30.90
CA LEU A 183 -13.55 3.61 -30.38
C LEU A 183 -14.82 4.04 -29.63
N ILE A 184 -15.98 3.63 -30.13
CA ILE A 184 -17.30 3.96 -29.54
C ILE A 184 -17.77 2.87 -28.57
N SER A 185 -17.51 1.61 -28.90
CA SER A 185 -17.87 0.44 -28.08
C SER A 185 -16.82 -0.66 -28.24
N ALA A 186 -16.61 -1.47 -27.21
CA ALA A 186 -15.73 -2.63 -27.25
C ALA A 186 -16.49 -3.98 -27.15
N GLU A 187 -17.80 -3.96 -26.94
CA GLU A 187 -18.60 -5.16 -26.68
C GLU A 187 -19.81 -5.26 -27.63
N PRO A 188 -20.10 -6.45 -28.20
CA PRO A 188 -19.30 -7.70 -28.21
C PRO A 188 -18.08 -7.66 -29.17
N SER A 189 -17.91 -6.57 -29.90
CA SER A 189 -16.76 -6.30 -30.78
C SER A 189 -16.46 -4.81 -30.77
N ASN A 190 -15.22 -4.44 -31.08
CA ASN A 190 -14.84 -3.05 -31.26
C ASN A 190 -15.68 -2.40 -32.37
N ALA A 191 -16.37 -1.31 -32.02
CA ALA A 191 -17.11 -0.44 -32.91
C ALA A 191 -16.37 0.90 -33.00
N TRP A 192 -16.07 1.32 -34.21
CA TRP A 192 -15.23 2.44 -34.54
C TRP A 192 -16.03 3.52 -35.27
N GLU A 193 -15.76 4.79 -34.98
CA GLU A 193 -16.23 5.95 -35.73
C GLU A 193 -15.05 6.65 -36.39
N CYS A 194 -15.19 7.06 -37.64
CA CYS A 194 -14.24 7.99 -38.24
C CYS A 194 -14.68 9.44 -38.01
N GLU A 195 -13.89 10.24 -37.29
CA GLU A 195 -14.18 11.66 -37.10
C GLU A 195 -14.12 12.49 -38.39
N SER A 196 -13.40 12.02 -39.40
CA SER A 196 -13.26 12.75 -40.68
C SER A 196 -14.46 12.60 -41.60
N CYS A 197 -15.16 11.46 -41.57
CA CYS A 197 -16.27 11.19 -42.49
C CYS A 197 -17.55 10.69 -41.80
N GLY A 198 -17.55 10.54 -40.48
CA GLY A 198 -18.68 10.06 -39.69
C GLY A 198 -19.08 8.62 -39.97
N ARG A 199 -18.16 7.80 -40.52
CA ARG A 199 -18.46 6.40 -40.82
C ARG A 199 -18.31 5.57 -39.57
N GLU A 200 -19.30 4.75 -39.28
CA GLU A 200 -19.22 3.72 -38.27
C GLU A 200 -18.96 2.34 -38.90
N TRP A 201 -18.12 1.53 -38.24
CA TRP A 201 -17.90 0.12 -38.58
C TRP A 201 -17.52 -0.68 -37.34
N THR A 202 -17.64 -2.00 -37.42
CA THR A 202 -17.24 -2.92 -36.36
C THR A 202 -16.17 -3.86 -36.88
N ASP A 203 -15.22 -4.25 -36.03
CA ASP A 203 -14.32 -5.34 -36.35
C ASP A 203 -15.11 -6.64 -36.52
N ALA A 204 -14.62 -7.52 -37.40
CA ALA A 204 -15.16 -8.87 -37.47
C ALA A 204 -14.89 -9.54 -36.11
N VAL A 205 -15.94 -9.98 -35.43
CA VAL A 205 -15.80 -10.85 -34.26
C VAL A 205 -14.98 -12.07 -34.68
N ASP A 206 -13.73 -12.15 -34.21
CA ASP A 206 -12.98 -13.38 -34.32
C ASP A 206 -13.70 -14.41 -33.46
N ALA A 207 -14.47 -15.29 -34.11
CA ALA A 207 -15.20 -16.40 -33.51
C ALA A 207 -14.22 -17.52 -33.08
N SER A 208 -13.13 -17.14 -32.43
CA SER A 208 -11.96 -17.97 -32.12
C SER A 208 -11.69 -17.98 -30.62
N ALA A 209 -12.74 -18.05 -29.80
CA ALA A 209 -12.63 -18.49 -28.41
C ALA A 209 -13.58 -19.68 -28.21
N PRO A 210 -13.10 -20.94 -28.25
CA PRO A 210 -13.93 -22.07 -27.88
C PRO A 210 -14.19 -22.00 -26.38
N SER A 211 -15.45 -21.81 -26.00
CA SER A 211 -15.93 -22.14 -24.66
C SER A 211 -15.75 -23.64 -24.43
N SER A 212 -14.93 -24.04 -23.46
CA SER A 212 -14.97 -25.37 -22.84
C SER A 212 -14.41 -25.31 -21.43
#